data_AF-A0A1Q6M7B8-F1
#
_entry.id   AF-A0A1Q6M7B8-F1
#
_cell.length_a   1.000
_cell.length_b   1.000
_cell.length_c   1.000
_cell.angle_alpha   90.00
_cell.angle_beta   90.00
_cell.angle_gamma   90.00
#
_symmetry.space_group_name_H-M   'P 1'
#
loop_
_entity.id
_entity.type
_entity.pdbx_description
1 polymer ?
#
loop_
_entity_poly.entity_id
_entity_poly.type
_entity_poly.pdbx_seq_one_letter_code
_entity_poly.pdbx_strand_id
1 'polypeptide(L)'
;MLCWMIILIFGLGYAYLFTFISDKLYFLPLYLMGGFLISLILFAIFILIVIWTAPFTKQNNKLKHKIIYPLVKFVHTILKIKIEVIGRENIPNDTFVVYSNHKSMLDVTILYQAYHKILSAIAKNDLVNVPFLSRLMKGLGVVPLDRNNDREGARNILEAIKRVKAGNNYLIFPEGGVKSRETEHMVALRAGAYKLATKPKAVISPVSIIGSSLLSQNCPKKGTKITVVIHKPITPEEYQGLSTNELGRRIANIVNMGIDEEKPNTMSLDQIKPIYLGDEND
;
A
#
# COMPACT_ATOMS: atom_id res chain seq x y z
N MET A 1 -14.61 -9.44 -6.97
CA MET A 1 -15.99 -9.79 -7.35
C MET A 1 -16.55 -8.78 -8.33
N LEU A 2 -16.65 -7.48 -7.98
CA LEU A 2 -17.20 -6.45 -8.88
C LEU A 2 -16.51 -6.37 -10.27
N CYS A 3 -15.18 -6.34 -10.35
CA CYS A 3 -14.48 -6.27 -11.65
C CYS A 3 -14.70 -7.53 -12.52
N TRP A 4 -14.80 -8.71 -11.91
CA TRP A 4 -15.10 -9.96 -12.62
C TRP A 4 -16.53 -9.97 -13.15
N MET A 5 -17.49 -9.49 -12.36
CA MET A 5 -18.88 -9.38 -12.78
C MET A 5 -19.03 -8.42 -13.95
N ILE A 6 -18.32 -7.28 -13.95
CA ILE A 6 -18.33 -6.33 -15.06
C ILE A 6 -17.84 -7.01 -16.35
N ILE A 7 -16.66 -7.65 -16.33
CA ILE A 7 -16.11 -8.32 -17.52
C ILE A 7 -17.04 -9.43 -18.02
N LEU A 8 -17.64 -10.21 -17.12
CA LEU A 8 -18.57 -11.28 -17.47
C LEU A 8 -19.89 -10.74 -18.05
N ILE A 9 -20.49 -9.71 -17.44
CA ILE A 9 -21.76 -9.11 -17.88
C ILE A 9 -21.61 -8.49 -19.27
N PHE A 10 -20.53 -7.74 -19.52
CA PHE A 10 -20.30 -7.15 -20.83
C PHE A 10 -19.96 -8.21 -21.89
N GLY A 11 -19.18 -9.23 -21.54
CA GLY A 11 -18.88 -10.34 -22.45
C GLY A 11 -20.11 -11.16 -22.85
N LEU A 12 -20.94 -11.54 -21.87
CA LEU A 12 -22.19 -12.29 -22.10
C LEU A 12 -23.26 -11.44 -22.79
N GLY A 13 -23.39 -10.16 -22.40
CA GLY A 13 -24.33 -9.22 -23.02
C GLY A 13 -24.01 -8.96 -24.49
N TYR A 14 -22.73 -8.84 -24.85
CA TYR A 14 -22.32 -8.72 -26.25
C TYR A 14 -22.63 -9.98 -27.05
N ALA A 15 -22.34 -11.17 -26.51
CA ALA A 15 -22.66 -12.43 -27.18
C ALA A 15 -24.17 -12.60 -27.39
N TYR A 16 -24.99 -12.18 -26.42
CA TYR A 16 -26.46 -12.18 -26.52
C TYR A 16 -26.99 -11.18 -27.56
N LEU A 17 -26.47 -9.95 -27.62
CA LEU A 17 -26.87 -8.99 -28.65
C LEU A 17 -26.58 -9.51 -30.07
N PHE A 18 -25.55 -10.34 -30.22
CA PHE A 18 -25.18 -10.89 -31.53
C PHE A 18 -26.08 -12.03 -32.00
N THR A 19 -26.78 -12.73 -31.09
CA THR A 19 -27.78 -13.74 -31.51
C THR A 19 -28.96 -13.12 -32.25
N PHE A 20 -29.14 -11.79 -32.20
CA PHE A 20 -30.12 -11.06 -32.99
C PHE A 20 -29.61 -10.63 -34.38
N ILE A 21 -28.30 -10.75 -34.63
CA ILE A 21 -27.65 -10.32 -35.89
C ILE A 21 -27.40 -11.52 -36.81
N SER A 22 -27.17 -12.70 -36.24
CA SER A 22 -26.86 -13.92 -37.00
C SER A 22 -27.37 -15.16 -36.26
N ASP A 23 -28.23 -15.93 -36.93
CA ASP A 23 -28.74 -17.21 -36.42
C ASP A 23 -27.69 -18.34 -36.49
N LYS A 24 -26.51 -18.05 -37.06
CA LYS A 24 -25.48 -19.06 -37.31
C LYS A 24 -24.61 -19.30 -36.07
N LEU A 25 -24.94 -20.36 -35.34
CA LEU A 25 -24.32 -20.77 -34.08
C LEU A 25 -22.79 -20.98 -34.14
N TYR A 26 -22.22 -21.34 -35.29
CA TYR A 26 -20.78 -21.59 -35.42
C TYR A 26 -19.91 -20.33 -35.23
N PHE A 27 -20.48 -19.13 -35.29
CA PHE A 27 -19.75 -17.89 -34.98
C PHE A 27 -19.70 -17.55 -33.48
N LEU A 28 -20.38 -18.32 -32.61
CA LEU A 28 -20.42 -18.08 -31.16
C LEU A 28 -19.03 -17.88 -30.51
N PRO A 29 -17.98 -18.67 -30.84
CA PRO A 29 -16.65 -18.44 -30.27
C PRO A 29 -16.05 -17.08 -30.66
N LEU A 30 -16.29 -16.64 -31.90
CA LEU A 30 -15.83 -15.33 -32.39
C LEU A 30 -16.54 -14.19 -31.63
N TYR A 31 -17.83 -14.34 -31.34
CA TYR A 31 -18.60 -13.35 -30.59
C TYR A 31 -18.19 -13.25 -29.13
N LEU A 32 -17.92 -14.40 -28.48
CA LEU A 32 -17.39 -14.41 -27.12
C LEU A 32 -16.01 -13.73 -27.04
N MET A 33 -15.15 -13.98 -28.04
CA MET A 33 -13.84 -13.34 -28.13
C MET A 33 -13.98 -11.82 -28.36
N GLY A 34 -14.86 -11.40 -29.27
CA GLY A 34 -15.14 -9.98 -29.52
C GLY A 34 -15.70 -9.25 -28.28
N GLY A 35 -16.65 -9.86 -27.59
CA GLY A 35 -17.25 -9.32 -26.37
C GLY A 35 -16.25 -9.20 -25.23
N PHE A 36 -15.34 -10.18 -25.10
CA PHE A 36 -14.23 -10.10 -24.15
C PHE A 36 -13.29 -8.93 -24.46
N LEU A 37 -12.90 -8.74 -25.73
CA LEU A 37 -12.05 -7.60 -26.14
C LEU A 37 -12.72 -6.25 -25.88
N ILE A 38 -14.00 -6.10 -26.21
CA ILE A 38 -14.76 -4.88 -25.91
C ILE A 38 -14.83 -4.63 -24.41
N SER A 39 -15.06 -5.67 -23.61
CA SER A 39 -15.07 -5.57 -22.14
C SER A 39 -13.73 -5.08 -21.58
N LEU A 40 -12.61 -5.54 -22.13
CA LEU A 40 -11.28 -5.06 -21.76
C LEU A 40 -11.09 -3.58 -22.12
N ILE A 41 -11.56 -3.14 -23.30
CA ILE A 41 -11.50 -1.74 -23.73
C ILE A 41 -12.33 -0.85 -22.79
N LEU A 42 -13.58 -1.24 -22.51
CA LEU A 42 -14.45 -0.50 -21.59
C LEU A 42 -13.87 -0.44 -20.17
N PHE A 43 -13.26 -1.54 -19.71
CA PHE A 43 -12.57 -1.56 -18.43
C PHE A 43 -11.35 -0.63 -18.42
N ALA A 44 -10.55 -0.60 -19.49
CA ALA A 44 -9.44 0.34 -19.61
C ALA A 44 -9.91 1.80 -19.60
N ILE A 45 -10.99 2.13 -20.33
CA ILE A 45 -11.62 3.45 -20.31
C ILE A 45 -12.09 3.82 -18.89
N PHE A 46 -12.73 2.88 -18.18
CA PHE A 46 -13.14 3.08 -16.78
C PHE A 46 -11.94 3.41 -15.89
N ILE A 47 -10.83 2.66 -16.00
CA ILE A 47 -9.60 2.96 -15.26
C ILE A 47 -9.07 4.36 -15.58
N LEU A 48 -9.07 4.76 -16.87
CA LEU A 48 -8.63 6.09 -17.27
C LEU A 48 -9.52 7.19 -16.66
N ILE A 49 -10.84 7.00 -16.61
CA ILE A 49 -11.77 7.94 -15.94
C ILE A 49 -11.47 8.05 -14.44
N VAL A 50 -11.23 6.93 -13.76
CA VAL A 50 -10.86 6.91 -12.33
C VAL A 50 -9.57 7.69 -12.11
N ILE A 51 -8.54 7.44 -12.91
CA ILE A 51 -7.25 8.15 -12.83
C ILE A 51 -7.45 9.65 -13.11
N TRP A 52 -8.28 9.99 -14.11
CA TRP A 52 -8.52 11.38 -14.50
C TRP A 52 -9.20 12.18 -13.39
N THR A 53 -10.19 11.58 -12.74
CA THR A 53 -11.05 12.19 -11.71
C THR A 53 -10.46 12.16 -10.30
N ALA A 54 -9.50 11.27 -10.02
CA ALA A 54 -8.91 11.09 -8.69
C ALA A 54 -8.36 12.39 -8.04
N PRO A 55 -7.68 13.31 -8.76
CA PRO A 55 -7.20 14.58 -8.20
C PRO A 55 -8.30 15.57 -7.82
N PHE A 56 -9.46 15.49 -8.49
CA PHE A 56 -10.56 16.45 -8.30
C PHE A 56 -11.50 16.08 -7.14
N THR A 57 -11.18 15.01 -6.41
CA THR A 57 -11.99 14.52 -5.29
C THR A 57 -11.16 14.54 -4.01
N LYS A 58 -11.82 14.82 -2.86
CA LYS A 58 -11.18 14.77 -1.54
C LYS A 58 -10.41 13.45 -1.34
N GLN A 59 -9.29 13.51 -0.64
CA GLN A 59 -8.40 12.38 -0.39
C GLN A 59 -9.16 11.23 0.31
N ASN A 60 -9.86 11.53 1.41
CA ASN A 60 -10.69 10.56 2.15
C ASN A 60 -12.11 10.38 1.60
N ASN A 61 -12.34 10.56 0.30
CA ASN A 61 -13.68 10.41 -0.29
C ASN A 61 -14.14 8.94 -0.26
N LYS A 62 -15.32 8.69 0.34
CA LYS A 62 -15.92 7.34 0.42
C LYS A 62 -16.14 6.68 -0.95
N LEU A 63 -16.52 7.45 -1.97
CA LEU A 63 -16.71 6.96 -3.34
C LEU A 63 -15.37 6.55 -3.96
N LYS A 64 -14.32 7.37 -3.78
CA LYS A 64 -12.96 7.04 -4.22
C LYS A 64 -12.51 5.70 -3.64
N HIS A 65 -12.73 5.49 -2.34
CA HIS A 65 -12.45 4.21 -1.69
C HIS A 65 -13.25 3.05 -2.29
N LYS A 66 -14.57 3.22 -2.48
CA LYS A 66 -15.44 2.19 -3.09
C LYS A 66 -15.01 1.79 -4.50
N ILE A 67 -14.37 2.68 -5.24
CA ILE A 67 -13.86 2.43 -6.59
C ILE A 67 -12.46 1.79 -6.57
N ILE A 68 -11.54 2.33 -5.77
CA ILE A 68 -10.13 1.89 -5.77
C ILE A 68 -9.95 0.55 -5.05
N TYR A 69 -10.68 0.31 -3.95
CA TYR A 69 -10.59 -0.93 -3.20
C TYR A 69 -10.83 -2.20 -4.03
N PRO A 70 -11.92 -2.34 -4.82
CA PRO A 70 -12.12 -3.52 -5.65
C PRO A 70 -11.06 -3.66 -6.74
N LEU A 71 -10.51 -2.57 -7.27
CA LEU A 71 -9.40 -2.59 -8.24
C LEU A 71 -8.13 -3.15 -7.61
N VAL A 72 -7.74 -2.67 -6.43
CA VAL A 72 -6.58 -3.21 -5.69
C VAL A 72 -6.79 -4.68 -5.34
N LYS A 73 -7.99 -5.05 -4.86
CA LYS A 73 -8.32 -6.45 -4.57
C LYS A 73 -8.26 -7.33 -5.81
N PHE A 74 -8.68 -6.82 -6.96
CA PHE A 74 -8.58 -7.53 -8.24
C PHE A 74 -7.13 -7.78 -8.64
N VAL A 75 -6.26 -6.77 -8.54
CA VAL A 75 -4.82 -6.90 -8.77
C VAL A 75 -4.21 -7.95 -7.84
N HIS A 76 -4.46 -7.89 -6.53
CA HIS A 76 -3.96 -8.88 -5.58
C HIS A 76 -4.47 -10.30 -5.87
N THR A 77 -5.70 -10.45 -6.38
CA THR A 77 -6.26 -11.74 -6.77
C THR A 77 -5.53 -12.32 -7.99
N ILE A 78 -5.26 -11.51 -9.01
CA ILE A 78 -4.48 -11.91 -10.20
C ILE A 78 -3.05 -12.33 -9.79
N LEU A 79 -2.45 -11.56 -8.89
CA LEU A 79 -1.10 -11.84 -8.35
C LEU A 79 -1.09 -12.97 -7.31
N LYS A 80 -2.24 -13.59 -7.02
CA LYS A 80 -2.40 -14.65 -6.00
C LYS A 80 -1.84 -14.28 -4.62
N ILE A 81 -1.99 -13.00 -4.24
CA ILE A 81 -1.60 -12.50 -2.92
C ILE A 81 -2.76 -12.76 -1.94
N LYS A 82 -2.48 -13.54 -0.90
CA LYS A 82 -3.43 -13.80 0.19
C LYS A 82 -3.02 -12.99 1.41
N ILE A 83 -3.82 -11.99 1.78
CA ILE A 83 -3.55 -11.14 2.94
C ILE A 83 -4.35 -11.65 4.14
N GLU A 84 -3.64 -12.01 5.20
CA GLU A 84 -4.17 -12.25 6.52
C GLU A 84 -3.88 -11.04 7.41
N VAL A 85 -4.85 -10.63 8.23
CA VAL A 85 -4.72 -9.45 9.08
C VAL A 85 -5.02 -9.83 10.52
N ILE A 86 -4.05 -9.60 11.40
CA ILE A 86 -4.12 -9.79 12.84
C ILE A 86 -4.21 -8.40 13.50
N GLY A 87 -5.04 -8.25 14.53
CA GLY A 87 -5.18 -6.98 15.24
C GLY A 87 -6.02 -5.92 14.53
N ARG A 88 -7.03 -6.31 13.73
CA ARG A 88 -7.91 -5.36 13.02
C ARG A 88 -8.61 -4.38 13.96
N GLU A 89 -8.89 -4.80 15.18
CA GLU A 89 -9.47 -4.01 16.27
C GLU A 89 -8.55 -2.86 16.72
N ASN A 90 -7.25 -2.94 16.44
CA ASN A 90 -6.28 -1.89 16.78
C ASN A 90 -6.25 -0.73 15.77
N ILE A 91 -7.03 -0.79 14.67
CA ILE A 91 -7.08 0.27 13.68
C ILE A 91 -7.68 1.54 14.33
N PRO A 92 -6.95 2.66 14.39
CA PRO A 92 -7.46 3.87 15.05
C PRO A 92 -8.69 4.46 14.34
N ASN A 93 -9.60 5.03 15.12
CA ASN A 93 -10.75 5.79 14.61
C ASN A 93 -10.34 7.20 14.20
N ASP A 94 -9.48 7.84 14.99
CA ASP A 94 -8.92 9.16 14.74
C ASP A 94 -7.93 9.17 13.57
N THR A 95 -7.35 10.33 13.27
CA THR A 95 -6.31 10.42 12.26
C THR A 95 -5.02 9.77 12.74
N PHE A 96 -4.46 8.88 11.93
CA PHE A 96 -3.27 8.12 12.30
C PHE A 96 -2.21 8.10 11.20
N VAL A 97 -0.99 7.77 11.62
CA VAL A 97 0.15 7.54 10.74
C VAL A 97 0.64 6.11 10.96
N VAL A 98 0.68 5.33 9.88
CA VAL A 98 1.16 3.95 9.88
C VAL A 98 2.67 3.94 9.71
N TYR A 99 3.35 3.19 10.58
CA TYR A 99 4.79 2.94 10.53
C TYR A 99 5.03 1.45 10.38
N SER A 100 5.72 1.05 9.31
CA SER A 100 5.89 -0.37 8.94
C SER A 100 7.28 -0.64 8.38
N ASN A 101 7.68 -1.92 8.38
CA ASN A 101 8.77 -2.42 7.55
C ASN A 101 8.39 -2.38 6.05
N HIS A 102 9.38 -2.31 5.15
CA HIS A 102 9.18 -2.19 3.71
C HIS A 102 10.09 -3.10 2.88
N LYS A 103 9.52 -4.15 2.26
CA LYS A 103 10.27 -5.13 1.45
C LYS A 103 9.74 -5.29 0.02
N SER A 104 8.55 -4.76 -0.29
CA SER A 104 7.95 -4.80 -1.62
C SER A 104 7.27 -3.50 -2.03
N MET A 105 7.24 -3.21 -3.33
CA MET A 105 6.47 -2.07 -3.86
C MET A 105 4.96 -2.21 -3.59
N LEU A 106 4.47 -3.44 -3.38
CA LEU A 106 3.06 -3.73 -3.10
C LEU A 106 2.70 -3.53 -1.63
N ASP A 107 3.64 -3.22 -0.73
CA ASP A 107 3.35 -3.03 0.69
C ASP A 107 2.32 -1.91 0.91
N VAL A 108 2.35 -0.86 0.08
CA VAL A 108 1.38 0.24 0.12
C VAL A 108 -0.04 -0.27 -0.18
N THR A 109 -0.22 -1.09 -1.21
CA THR A 109 -1.52 -1.62 -1.59
C THR A 109 -1.99 -2.73 -0.63
N ILE A 110 -1.06 -3.50 -0.07
CA ILE A 110 -1.30 -4.49 0.99
C ILE A 110 -1.87 -3.80 2.22
N LEU A 111 -1.22 -2.74 2.71
CA LEU A 111 -1.69 -1.98 3.87
C LEU A 111 -3.01 -1.25 3.58
N TYR A 112 -3.19 -0.69 2.38
CA TYR A 112 -4.47 -0.12 1.97
C TYR A 112 -5.61 -1.15 2.06
N GLN A 113 -5.38 -2.38 1.61
CA GLN A 113 -6.36 -3.46 1.71
C GLN A 113 -6.57 -3.93 3.17
N ALA A 114 -5.52 -4.01 3.97
CA ALA A 114 -5.59 -4.44 5.36
C ALA A 114 -6.43 -3.47 6.21
N TYR A 115 -6.14 -2.18 6.12
CA TYR A 115 -6.81 -1.12 6.89
C TYR A 115 -8.22 -0.79 6.39
N HIS A 116 -8.55 -1.08 5.13
CA HIS A 116 -9.80 -0.66 4.51
C HIS A 116 -10.03 0.86 4.60
N LYS A 117 -8.96 1.65 4.68
CA LYS A 117 -8.96 3.11 4.73
C LYS A 117 -7.93 3.62 3.73
N ILE A 118 -8.19 4.77 3.09
CA ILE A 118 -7.18 5.40 2.21
C ILE A 118 -5.99 5.80 3.07
N LEU A 119 -4.82 5.27 2.72
CA LEU A 119 -3.53 5.58 3.34
C LEU A 119 -2.69 6.31 2.32
N SER A 120 -2.37 7.57 2.60
CA SER A 120 -1.52 8.35 1.71
C SER A 120 -0.06 8.12 2.05
N ALA A 121 0.74 7.87 1.04
CA ALA A 121 2.13 7.50 1.24
C ALA A 121 3.07 8.68 1.01
N ILE A 122 4.31 8.49 1.42
CA ILE A 122 5.45 9.27 0.96
C ILE A 122 6.27 8.36 0.04
N ALA A 123 6.38 8.72 -1.24
CA ALA A 123 6.94 7.84 -2.28
C ALA A 123 8.14 8.48 -2.99
N LYS A 124 9.03 7.66 -3.58
CA LYS A 124 10.19 8.16 -4.35
C LYS A 124 9.73 9.05 -5.50
N ASN A 125 10.43 10.16 -5.74
CA ASN A 125 10.08 11.14 -6.77
C ASN A 125 9.86 10.50 -8.16
N ASP A 126 10.73 9.57 -8.57
CA ASP A 126 10.65 8.89 -9.87
C ASP A 126 9.30 8.18 -10.12
N LEU A 127 8.70 7.58 -9.08
CA LEU A 127 7.40 6.90 -9.20
C LEU A 127 6.27 7.91 -9.45
N VAL A 128 6.41 9.11 -8.91
CA VAL A 128 5.42 10.20 -9.05
C VAL A 128 5.53 10.89 -10.42
N ASN A 129 6.56 10.61 -11.21
CA ASN A 129 6.75 11.20 -12.54
C ASN A 129 6.19 10.33 -13.68
N VAL A 130 5.80 9.09 -13.42
CA VAL A 130 5.21 8.21 -14.43
C VAL A 130 3.81 8.72 -14.82
N PRO A 131 3.51 8.94 -16.12
CA PRO A 131 2.19 9.38 -16.58
C PRO A 131 1.08 8.43 -16.11
N PHE A 132 -0.13 8.97 -15.88
CA PHE A 132 -1.29 8.29 -15.26
C PHE A 132 -1.09 7.88 -13.79
N LEU A 133 0.01 7.19 -13.45
CA LEU A 133 0.36 6.83 -12.09
C LEU A 133 0.53 8.08 -11.21
N SER A 134 1.24 9.10 -11.71
CA SER A 134 1.37 10.41 -11.07
C SER A 134 0.02 11.01 -10.67
N ARG A 135 -0.95 10.94 -11.58
CA ARG A 135 -2.28 11.54 -11.39
C ARG A 135 -3.08 10.79 -10.34
N LEU A 136 -3.03 9.45 -10.37
CA LEU A 136 -3.63 8.62 -9.34
C LEU A 136 -2.98 8.85 -7.98
N MET A 137 -1.65 8.88 -7.92
CA MET A 137 -0.87 9.14 -6.69
C MET A 137 -1.20 10.52 -6.11
N LYS A 138 -1.29 11.57 -6.93
CA LYS A 138 -1.74 12.91 -6.51
C LYS A 138 -3.16 12.86 -5.94
N GLY A 139 -4.09 12.18 -6.61
CA GLY A 139 -5.46 12.01 -6.12
C GLY A 139 -5.56 11.18 -4.83
N LEU A 140 -4.63 10.26 -4.61
CA LEU A 140 -4.45 9.51 -3.37
C LEU A 140 -3.64 10.27 -2.32
N GLY A 141 -3.31 11.55 -2.54
CA GLY A 141 -2.59 12.36 -1.57
C GLY A 141 -1.14 11.95 -1.33
N VAL A 142 -0.55 11.16 -2.24
CA VAL A 142 0.86 10.75 -2.13
C VAL A 142 1.75 11.96 -2.30
N VAL A 143 2.72 12.10 -1.40
CA VAL A 143 3.71 13.18 -1.44
C VAL A 143 5.02 12.60 -2.01
N PRO A 144 5.60 13.21 -3.07
CA PRO A 144 6.90 12.79 -3.57
C PRO A 144 7.97 13.06 -2.51
N LEU A 145 9.02 12.24 -2.46
CA LEU A 145 10.18 12.43 -1.61
C LEU A 145 11.42 12.27 -2.46
N ASP A 146 12.15 13.37 -2.61
CA ASP A 146 13.53 13.31 -3.02
C ASP A 146 14.38 12.95 -1.80
N ARG A 147 15.13 11.84 -1.92
CA ARG A 147 16.01 11.34 -0.86
C ARG A 147 17.45 11.84 -1.02
N ASN A 148 17.75 12.49 -2.15
CA ASN A 148 19.05 13.05 -2.48
C ASN A 148 19.10 14.57 -2.22
N ASN A 149 17.94 15.20 -1.99
CA ASN A 149 17.82 16.62 -1.69
C ASN A 149 17.11 16.81 -0.34
N ASP A 150 17.88 17.00 0.72
CA ASP A 150 17.36 17.12 2.09
C ASP A 150 16.40 18.30 2.26
N ARG A 151 16.65 19.42 1.58
CA ARG A 151 15.79 20.61 1.65
C ARG A 151 14.43 20.35 1.04
N GLU A 152 14.39 19.69 -0.12
CA GLU A 152 13.14 19.30 -0.77
C GLU A 152 12.41 18.22 0.02
N GLY A 153 13.15 17.23 0.53
CA GLY A 153 12.59 16.20 1.40
C GLY A 153 11.94 16.77 2.66
N ALA A 154 12.57 17.74 3.31
CA ALA A 154 12.00 18.44 4.46
C ALA A 154 10.70 19.19 4.08
N ARG A 155 10.67 19.88 2.93
CA ARG A 155 9.46 20.57 2.44
C ARG A 155 8.31 19.59 2.22
N ASN A 156 8.60 18.43 1.65
CA ASN A 156 7.62 17.40 1.36
C ASN A 156 7.06 16.77 2.66
N ILE A 157 7.92 16.52 3.66
CA ILE A 157 7.45 16.11 4.99
C ILE A 157 6.53 17.17 5.61
N LEU A 158 6.84 18.47 5.49
CA LEU A 158 5.97 19.55 6.00
C LEU A 158 4.61 19.58 5.30
N GLU A 159 4.55 19.30 3.99
CA GLU A 159 3.28 19.17 3.27
C GLU A 159 2.46 17.98 3.79
N ALA A 160 3.11 16.82 3.98
CA ALA A 160 2.46 15.65 4.54
C ALA A 160 1.91 15.93 5.96
N ILE A 161 2.68 16.64 6.81
CA ILE A 161 2.22 17.07 8.14
C ILE A 161 0.96 17.94 8.05
N LYS A 162 0.89 18.90 7.11
CA LYS A 162 -0.31 19.71 6.91
C LYS A 162 -1.53 18.85 6.55
N ARG A 163 -1.34 17.83 5.71
CA ARG A 163 -2.42 16.91 5.31
C ARG A 163 -2.85 16.00 6.45
N VAL A 164 -1.92 15.54 7.30
CA VAL A 164 -2.27 14.80 8.53
C VAL A 164 -3.10 15.69 9.47
N LYS A 165 -2.69 16.96 9.68
CA LYS A 165 -3.49 17.92 10.47
C LYS A 165 -4.89 18.15 9.90
N ALA A 166 -5.07 18.00 8.58
CA ALA A 166 -6.36 18.11 7.91
C ALA A 166 -7.22 16.82 7.98
N GLY A 167 -6.82 15.83 8.76
CA GLY A 167 -7.59 14.61 9.00
C GLY A 167 -7.28 13.45 8.06
N ASN A 168 -6.15 13.48 7.35
CA ASN A 168 -5.77 12.43 6.41
C ASN A 168 -4.84 11.40 7.06
N ASN A 169 -5.13 10.11 6.84
CA ASN A 169 -4.28 9.03 7.31
C ASN A 169 -3.07 8.87 6.38
N TYR A 170 -1.92 8.64 6.98
CA TYR A 170 -0.66 8.51 6.26
C TYR A 170 0.02 7.16 6.52
N LEU A 171 0.84 6.77 5.56
CA LEU A 171 1.74 5.63 5.63
C LEU A 171 3.16 6.10 5.37
N ILE A 172 4.09 5.71 6.23
CA ILE A 172 5.51 5.95 6.04
C ILE A 172 6.31 4.70 6.35
N PHE A 173 7.34 4.49 5.51
CA PHE A 173 8.34 3.46 5.70
C PHE A 173 9.65 4.12 6.14
N PRO A 174 10.00 4.08 7.45
CA PRO A 174 11.14 4.80 8.02
C PRO A 174 12.49 4.36 7.49
N GLU A 175 12.57 3.16 6.90
CA GLU A 175 13.75 2.63 6.22
C GLU A 175 14.17 3.50 5.01
N GLY A 176 13.26 4.35 4.51
CA GLY A 176 13.56 5.24 3.40
C GLY A 176 13.84 4.46 2.13
N GLY A 177 13.09 3.38 1.89
CA GLY A 177 13.16 2.51 0.71
C GLY A 177 13.21 1.03 1.07
N VAL A 178 13.08 0.16 0.06
CA VAL A 178 13.35 -1.26 0.21
C VAL A 178 14.88 -1.43 0.29
N LYS A 179 15.39 -1.65 1.50
CA LYS A 179 16.85 -1.67 1.77
C LYS A 179 17.45 -3.08 1.81
N SER A 180 16.66 -4.08 2.19
CA SER A 180 17.04 -5.50 2.15
C SER A 180 15.78 -6.33 1.89
N ARG A 181 15.91 -7.42 1.13
CA ARG A 181 14.85 -8.43 0.94
C ARG A 181 15.21 -9.77 1.57
N GLU A 182 16.37 -9.85 2.22
CA GLU A 182 16.85 -11.06 2.87
C GLU A 182 16.17 -11.27 4.23
N THR A 183 15.61 -10.20 4.80
CA THR A 183 14.92 -10.24 6.08
C THR A 183 13.70 -9.34 6.03
N GLU A 184 12.63 -9.72 6.74
CA GLU A 184 11.47 -8.86 6.95
C GLU A 184 11.76 -7.76 7.98
N HIS A 185 12.81 -7.90 8.80
CA HIS A 185 13.13 -6.96 9.87
C HIS A 185 13.32 -5.54 9.38
N MET A 186 12.87 -4.60 10.20
CA MET A 186 13.07 -3.18 10.04
C MET A 186 14.47 -2.80 10.55
N VAL A 187 15.33 -2.32 9.65
CA VAL A 187 16.78 -2.15 9.92
C VAL A 187 17.25 -0.70 9.93
N ALA A 188 16.49 0.25 9.37
CA ALA A 188 16.90 1.66 9.29
C ALA A 188 15.77 2.60 9.74
N LEU A 189 16.12 3.60 10.56
CA LEU A 189 15.17 4.52 11.17
C LEU A 189 15.59 5.97 10.90
N ARG A 190 15.01 6.58 9.85
CA ARG A 190 15.20 8.01 9.61
C ARG A 190 14.43 8.81 10.66
N ALA A 191 15.12 9.42 11.62
CA ALA A 191 14.54 10.23 12.69
C ALA A 191 13.50 11.27 12.19
N GLY A 192 13.78 11.91 11.04
CA GLY A 192 12.89 12.88 10.40
C GLY A 192 11.53 12.31 9.98
N ALA A 193 11.41 11.01 9.72
CA ALA A 193 10.16 10.34 9.35
C ALA A 193 9.13 10.37 10.50
N TYR A 194 9.59 10.35 11.75
CA TYR A 194 8.72 10.36 12.94
C TYR A 194 8.10 11.73 13.20
N LYS A 195 8.65 12.81 12.62
CA LYS A 195 8.04 14.14 12.65
C LYS A 195 6.65 14.18 12.00
N LEU A 196 6.37 13.23 11.08
CA LEU A 196 5.07 13.11 10.42
C LEU A 196 3.93 12.84 11.40
N ALA A 197 4.16 12.08 12.47
CA ALA A 197 3.16 11.83 13.51
C ALA A 197 3.26 12.80 14.70
N THR A 198 4.49 13.14 15.12
CA THR A 198 4.67 13.94 16.34
C THR A 198 4.28 15.41 16.18
N LYS A 199 4.54 16.04 15.02
CA LYS A 199 4.15 17.44 14.76
C LYS A 199 2.64 17.68 14.70
N PRO A 200 1.82 16.80 14.10
CA PRO A 200 0.37 16.92 14.16
C PRO A 200 -0.25 16.35 15.44
N LYS A 201 0.53 15.69 16.32
CA LYS A 201 0.01 14.91 17.45
C LYS A 201 -0.97 13.82 16.99
N ALA A 202 -0.61 13.11 15.92
CA ALA A 202 -1.42 12.03 15.37
C ALA A 202 -1.16 10.71 16.12
N VAL A 203 -2.14 9.81 16.12
CA VAL A 203 -1.96 8.44 16.63
C VAL A 203 -0.98 7.69 15.74
N ILE A 204 -0.05 6.95 16.33
CA ILE A 204 0.89 6.10 15.60
C ILE A 204 0.33 4.69 15.56
N SER A 205 0.32 4.07 14.38
CA SER A 205 -0.09 2.68 14.19
C SER A 205 1.12 1.87 13.71
N PRO A 206 1.81 1.15 14.62
CA PRO A 206 2.91 0.26 14.25
C PRO A 206 2.37 -0.98 13.53
N VAL A 207 3.04 -1.43 12.47
CA VAL A 207 2.61 -2.59 11.67
C VAL A 207 3.80 -3.45 11.27
N SER A 208 3.62 -4.76 11.41
CA SER A 208 4.54 -5.76 10.85
C SER A 208 3.93 -6.35 9.58
N ILE A 209 4.72 -6.39 8.51
CA ILE A 209 4.39 -7.11 7.27
C ILE A 209 5.34 -8.30 7.16
N ILE A 210 4.78 -9.51 7.03
CA ILE A 210 5.52 -10.76 6.92
C ILE A 210 5.22 -11.42 5.58
N GLY A 211 6.26 -11.90 4.89
CA GLY A 211 6.18 -12.58 3.58
C GLY A 211 6.24 -11.66 2.37
N SER A 212 6.34 -10.34 2.58
CA SER A 212 6.36 -9.35 1.50
C SER A 212 7.64 -9.40 0.67
N SER A 213 8.76 -9.79 1.27
CA SER A 213 10.04 -10.01 0.58
C SER A 213 9.96 -11.09 -0.52
N LEU A 214 9.07 -12.07 -0.35
CA LEU A 214 8.88 -13.17 -1.30
C LEU A 214 8.15 -12.72 -2.58
N LEU A 215 7.49 -11.55 -2.59
CA LEU A 215 6.72 -11.08 -3.75
C LEU A 215 7.59 -10.82 -4.98
N SER A 216 8.87 -10.45 -4.81
CA SER A 216 9.77 -10.30 -5.97
C SER A 216 10.29 -11.63 -6.51
N GLN A 217 10.25 -12.69 -5.69
CA GLN A 217 10.79 -14.02 -6.03
C GLN A 217 9.68 -14.95 -6.57
N ASN A 218 8.48 -14.80 -6.02
CA ASN A 218 7.32 -15.57 -6.41
C ASN A 218 6.68 -14.94 -7.65
N CYS A 219 7.07 -15.44 -8.84
CA CYS A 219 6.27 -15.24 -10.05
C CYS A 219 4.80 -15.63 -9.78
N PRO A 220 3.81 -14.97 -10.44
CA PRO A 220 2.37 -15.09 -10.13
C PRO A 220 1.77 -16.51 -10.17
N LYS A 221 2.57 -17.52 -10.52
CA LYS A 221 2.24 -18.94 -10.42
C LYS A 221 2.18 -19.44 -8.96
N LYS A 222 3.17 -19.09 -8.13
CA LYS A 222 3.24 -19.46 -6.71
C LYS A 222 2.56 -18.36 -5.89
N GLY A 223 1.35 -18.62 -5.39
CA GLY A 223 0.65 -17.63 -4.56
C GLY A 223 1.46 -17.30 -3.31
N THR A 224 1.37 -16.05 -2.85
CA THR A 224 2.14 -15.55 -1.71
C THR A 224 1.21 -15.19 -0.57
N LYS A 225 1.42 -15.82 0.59
CA LYS A 225 0.72 -15.45 1.83
C LYS A 225 1.46 -14.27 2.45
N ILE A 226 0.72 -13.23 2.79
CA ILE A 226 1.20 -12.05 3.49
C ILE A 226 0.42 -11.94 4.79
N THR A 227 1.13 -11.88 5.92
CA THR A 227 0.53 -11.59 7.23
C THR A 227 0.79 -10.13 7.57
N VAL A 228 -0.26 -9.41 7.94
CA VAL A 228 -0.19 -8.03 8.41
C VAL A 228 -0.62 -8.00 9.87
N VAL A 229 0.30 -7.68 10.77
CA VAL A 229 0.03 -7.55 12.20
C VAL A 229 -0.10 -6.07 12.53
N ILE A 230 -1.32 -5.66 12.88
CA ILE A 230 -1.61 -4.29 13.31
C ILE A 230 -1.49 -4.24 14.83
N HIS A 231 -0.43 -3.62 15.32
CA HIS A 231 -0.14 -3.53 16.73
C HIS A 231 -1.03 -2.51 17.45
N LYS A 232 -1.03 -2.56 18.78
CA LYS A 232 -1.70 -1.54 19.60
C LYS A 232 -1.21 -0.15 19.20
N PRO A 233 -2.15 0.80 18.98
CA PRO A 233 -1.76 2.16 18.59
C PRO A 233 -1.06 2.87 19.75
N ILE A 234 -0.12 3.75 19.41
CA ILE A 234 0.58 4.61 20.36
C ILE A 234 -0.04 6.00 20.28
N THR A 235 -0.62 6.44 21.39
CA THR A 235 -1.30 7.73 21.52
C THR A 235 -0.30 8.89 21.66
N PRO A 236 -0.71 10.13 21.36
CA PRO A 236 0.13 11.31 21.55
C PRO A 236 0.72 11.46 22.95
N GLU A 237 -0.04 11.07 23.97
CA GLU A 237 0.34 11.12 25.38
C GLU A 237 1.48 10.15 25.68
N GLU A 238 1.48 8.96 25.06
CA GLU A 238 2.49 7.92 25.27
C GLU A 238 3.86 8.21 24.65
N TYR A 239 3.93 9.10 23.65
CA TYR A 239 5.20 9.52 23.06
C TYR A 239 5.57 10.96 23.40
N GLN A 240 4.75 11.65 24.21
CA GLN A 240 5.05 12.99 24.66
C GLN A 240 6.33 12.97 25.50
N GLY A 241 7.34 13.74 25.06
CA GLY A 241 8.65 13.81 25.73
C GLY A 241 9.71 12.85 25.17
N LEU A 242 9.33 11.88 24.33
CA LEU A 242 10.32 11.05 23.63
C LEU A 242 10.98 11.84 22.50
N SER A 243 12.29 11.68 22.36
CA SER A 243 12.99 12.10 21.15
C SER A 243 12.51 11.28 19.93
N THR A 244 12.71 11.81 18.72
CA THR A 244 12.37 11.07 17.49
C THR A 244 13.17 9.77 17.35
N ASN A 245 14.37 9.71 17.94
CA ASN A 245 15.21 8.51 17.91
C ASN A 245 14.68 7.43 18.85
N GLU A 246 14.33 7.78 20.09
CA GLU A 246 13.74 6.85 21.05
C GLU A 246 12.40 6.31 20.55
N LEU A 247 11.55 7.19 20.04
CA LEU A 247 10.28 6.80 19.43
C LEU A 247 10.50 5.85 18.25
N GLY A 248 11.49 6.14 17.40
CA GLY A 248 11.84 5.26 16.29
C GLY A 248 12.29 3.88 16.75
N ARG A 249 13.15 3.79 17.78
CA ARG A 249 13.59 2.50 18.35
C ARG A 249 12.42 1.74 18.96
N ARG A 250 11.53 2.41 19.70
CA ARG A 250 10.32 1.80 20.29
C ARG A 250 9.44 1.19 19.20
N ILE A 251 9.17 1.92 18.12
CA ILE A 251 8.35 1.43 17.00
C ILE A 251 9.05 0.27 16.28
N ALA A 252 10.36 0.37 16.02
CA ALA A 252 11.11 -0.69 15.37
C ALA A 252 11.10 -1.99 16.18
N ASN A 253 11.22 -1.89 17.51
CA ASN A 253 11.14 -3.04 18.40
C ASN A 253 9.76 -3.71 18.32
N ILE A 254 8.67 -2.93 18.39
CA ILE A 254 7.30 -3.45 18.25
C ILE A 254 7.14 -4.17 16.90
N VAL A 255 7.57 -3.54 15.81
CA VAL A 255 7.47 -4.11 14.46
C VAL A 255 8.30 -5.38 14.33
N ASN A 256 9.53 -5.40 14.84
CA ASN A 256 10.41 -6.56 14.74
C ASN A 256 9.94 -7.72 15.63
N MET A 257 9.43 -7.45 16.84
CA MET A 257 8.82 -8.49 17.69
C MET A 257 7.63 -9.15 16.98
N GLY A 258 6.74 -8.37 16.36
CA GLY A 258 5.63 -8.94 15.58
C GLY A 258 6.08 -9.74 14.35
N ILE A 259 7.24 -9.42 13.78
CA ILE A 259 7.85 -10.24 12.72
C ILE A 259 8.36 -11.56 13.29
N ASP A 260 9.01 -11.52 14.44
CA ASP A 260 9.59 -12.71 15.09
C ASP A 260 8.52 -13.70 15.57
N GLU A 261 7.42 -13.19 16.14
CA GLU A 261 6.29 -14.01 16.61
C GLU A 261 5.56 -14.72 15.46
N GLU A 262 5.42 -14.05 14.31
CA GLU A 262 4.66 -14.55 13.15
C GLU A 262 5.56 -15.15 12.05
N LYS A 263 6.85 -15.38 12.34
CA LYS A 263 7.77 -15.99 11.37
C LYS A 263 7.23 -17.36 10.95
N PRO A 264 7.04 -17.61 9.64
CA PRO A 264 6.72 -18.95 9.19
C PRO A 264 7.92 -19.87 9.47
N ASN A 265 7.66 -21.08 9.98
CA ASN A 265 8.64 -22.17 10.26
C ASN A 265 9.58 -22.56 9.09
N THR A 266 9.53 -21.87 7.95
CA THR A 266 10.33 -22.11 6.75
C THR A 266 11.48 -21.13 6.53
N MET A 267 11.69 -20.13 7.38
CA MET A 267 12.90 -19.27 7.30
C MET A 267 13.95 -19.77 8.29
N SER A 268 15.06 -20.31 7.79
CA SER A 268 16.14 -20.84 8.61
C SER A 268 16.80 -19.74 9.46
N LEU A 269 17.22 -20.13 10.66
CA LEU A 269 17.85 -19.28 11.68
C LEU A 269 19.18 -18.62 11.23
N ASP A 270 19.72 -19.00 10.07
CA ASP A 270 21.03 -18.58 9.57
C ASP A 270 21.09 -17.14 9.02
N GLN A 271 19.95 -16.43 8.96
CA GLN A 271 19.90 -15.04 8.48
C GLN A 271 19.96 -13.99 9.60
N ILE A 272 20.16 -14.41 10.85
CA ILE A 272 20.37 -13.50 11.99
C ILE A 272 21.85 -13.10 12.03
N LYS A 273 22.22 -12.07 11.26
CA LYS A 273 23.30 -11.17 11.69
C LYS A 273 22.68 -9.87 12.19
N PRO A 274 22.84 -9.52 13.47
CA PRO A 274 22.46 -8.18 13.92
C PRO A 274 23.36 -7.18 13.21
N ILE A 275 22.79 -6.44 12.25
CA ILE A 275 23.47 -5.27 11.69
C ILE A 275 23.20 -4.13 12.67
N TYR A 276 24.05 -4.04 13.69
CA TYR A 276 24.29 -2.79 14.39
C TYR A 276 24.96 -1.84 13.39
N LEU A 277 24.24 -0.79 12.98
CA LEU A 277 24.86 0.46 12.52
C LEU A 277 25.00 1.27 13.82
N GLY A 278 26.19 1.47 14.37
CA GLY A 278 27.39 2.02 13.75
C GLY A 278 27.66 3.29 14.55
N ASP A 279 28.76 3.29 15.30
CA ASP A 279 29.12 4.31 16.27
C ASP A 279 28.97 5.73 15.71
N GLU A 280 28.49 6.62 16.59
CA GLU A 280 28.79 8.04 16.50
C GLU A 280 30.31 8.21 16.59
N ASN A 281 30.95 8.53 15.47
CA ASN A 281 32.14 9.38 15.31
C ASN A 281 32.77 9.10 13.93
N ASP A 282 32.45 9.96 12.96
CA ASP A 282 33.33 10.52 11.91
C ASP A 282 32.55 11.46 10.99
#